data_AF-A0A1C3JTK1-F1
#
_entry.id   AF-A0A1C3JTK1-F1
#
_cell.length_a   1.000
_cell.length_b   1.000
_cell.length_c   1.000
_cell.angle_alpha   90.00
_cell.angle_beta   90.00
_cell.angle_gamma   90.00
#
_symmetry.space_group_name_H-M   'P 1'
#
loop_
_entity.id
_entity.type
_entity.pdbx_description
1 polymer ?
#
loop_
_entity_poly.entity_id
_entity_poly.type
_entity_poly.pdbx_seq_one_letter_code
_entity_poly.pdbx_strand_id
1 'polypeptide(L)' 'MVANLNALPKESDFPPGAEFYIFEWDVPLSKEPTGDGKAVCYYNWYGGKRRSYPIERLKLGNNWPAESFDHWLEVIRESL' A
#
# COMPACT_ATOMS: atom_id res chain seq x y z
N MET A 1 6.57 19.09 -10.38
CA MET A 1 5.18 18.68 -10.08
C MET A 1 5.10 18.48 -8.59
N VAL A 2 4.38 19.34 -7.88
CA VAL A 2 4.17 19.21 -6.43
C VAL A 2 3.03 18.23 -6.21
N ALA A 3 3.30 17.09 -5.58
CA ALA A 3 2.26 16.16 -5.15
C ALA A 3 1.36 16.88 -4.12
N ASN A 4 0.06 16.93 -4.38
CA ASN A 4 -0.91 17.38 -3.39
C ASN A 4 -0.79 16.49 -2.15
N LEU A 5 -0.36 17.07 -1.03
CA LEU A 5 0.01 16.37 0.20
C LEU A 5 -1.17 15.82 1.02
N ASN A 6 -2.42 16.01 0.57
CA ASN A 6 -3.62 15.81 1.40
C ASN A 6 -4.74 14.96 0.76
N ALA A 7 -4.52 14.38 -0.42
CA ALA A 7 -5.54 13.53 -1.04
C ALA A 7 -5.21 12.05 -0.75
N LEU A 8 -6.13 11.34 -0.10
CA LEU A 8 -6.07 9.88 -0.02
C LEU A 8 -6.04 9.29 -1.44
N PRO A 9 -5.27 8.21 -1.68
CA PRO A 9 -5.19 7.60 -2.99
C PRO A 9 -6.55 7.01 -3.40
N LYS A 10 -6.79 6.89 -4.69
CA LYS A 10 -7.94 6.19 -5.26
C LYS A 10 -7.48 4.87 -5.85
N GLU A 11 -8.38 3.90 -5.93
CA GLU A 11 -8.04 2.57 -6.48
C GLU A 11 -7.51 2.67 -7.92
N SER A 12 -8.02 3.64 -8.70
CA SER A 12 -7.56 3.94 -10.07
C SER A 12 -6.13 4.50 -10.15
N ASP A 13 -5.52 4.88 -9.04
CA ASP A 13 -4.13 5.35 -9.00
C ASP A 13 -3.12 4.18 -9.01
N PHE A 14 -3.61 2.95 -8.86
CA PHE A 14 -2.79 1.73 -8.81
C PHE A 14 -2.84 0.96 -10.13
N PRO A 15 -1.76 0.24 -10.49
CA PRO A 15 -1.78 -0.63 -11.67
C PRO A 15 -2.77 -1.78 -11.50
N PRO A 16 -3.35 -2.30 -12.61
CA PRO A 16 -4.18 -3.50 -12.56
C PRO A 16 -3.45 -4.67 -11.89
N GLY A 17 -4.15 -5.36 -10.99
CA GLY A 17 -3.56 -6.46 -10.19
C GLY A 17 -2.80 -6.00 -8.96
N ALA A 18 -2.89 -4.71 -8.58
CA ALA A 18 -2.45 -4.28 -7.26
C ALA A 18 -3.27 -4.94 -6.15
N GLU A 19 -2.60 -5.35 -5.09
CA GLU A 19 -3.20 -5.96 -3.90
C GLU A 19 -2.85 -5.11 -2.67
N PHE A 20 -3.77 -5.05 -1.71
CA PHE A 20 -3.64 -4.19 -0.53
C PHE A 20 -3.51 -5.03 0.73
N TYR A 21 -2.53 -4.70 1.57
CA TYR A 21 -2.18 -5.45 2.77
C TYR A 21 -2.06 -4.52 3.98
N ILE A 22 -2.28 -5.06 5.16
CA ILE A 22 -1.90 -4.46 6.43
C ILE A 22 -0.71 -5.24 6.98
N PHE A 23 0.38 -4.53 7.28
CA PHE A 23 1.55 -5.07 7.95
C PHE A 23 1.52 -4.74 9.44
N GLU A 24 1.82 -5.76 10.25
CA GLU A 24 1.75 -5.78 11.72
C GLU A 24 0.39 -5.38 12.29
N TRP A 25 0.04 -4.11 12.34
CA TRP A 25 -1.24 -3.67 12.90
C TRP A 25 -1.81 -2.47 12.15
N ASP A 26 -0.94 -1.59 11.65
CA ASP A 26 -1.33 -0.26 11.20
C ASP A 26 -0.53 0.23 9.99
N VAL A 27 0.27 -0.63 9.34
CA VAL A 27 1.07 -0.20 8.17
C VAL A 27 0.35 -0.59 6.88
N PRO A 28 -0.26 0.36 6.17
CA PRO A 28 -0.94 0.08 4.90
C PRO A 28 0.11 -0.10 3.80
N LEU A 29 0.12 -1.30 3.21
CA LEU A 29 0.99 -1.67 2.10
C LEU A 29 0.20 -1.86 0.80
N SER A 30 0.72 -1.37 -0.32
CA SER A 30 0.31 -1.82 -1.65
C SER A 30 1.36 -2.77 -2.21
N LYS A 31 0.93 -3.89 -2.79
CA LYS A 31 1.73 -4.81 -3.60
C LYS A 31 1.37 -4.53 -5.06
N GLU A 32 2.29 -3.98 -5.81
CA GLU A 32 2.04 -3.50 -7.17
C GLU A 32 2.89 -4.29 -8.17
N PRO A 33 2.31 -4.82 -9.27
CA PRO A 33 3.08 -5.44 -10.34
C PRO A 33 3.97 -4.40 -11.03
N THR A 34 5.15 -4.83 -11.46
CA THR A 34 6.00 -4.05 -12.36
C THR A 34 5.37 -3.94 -13.74
N GLY A 35 5.78 -2.95 -14.55
CA GLY A 35 5.20 -2.71 -15.87
C GLY A 35 5.32 -3.89 -16.85
N ASP A 36 6.23 -4.83 -16.62
CA ASP A 36 6.38 -6.07 -17.37
C ASP A 36 5.64 -7.27 -16.75
N GLY A 37 5.00 -7.09 -15.60
CA GLY A 37 4.23 -8.11 -14.87
C GLY A 37 5.07 -9.24 -14.25
N LYS A 38 6.40 -9.15 -14.28
CA LYS A 38 7.29 -10.24 -13.84
C LYS A 38 7.72 -10.16 -12.38
N ALA A 39 7.60 -8.97 -11.78
CA ALA A 39 7.97 -8.73 -10.41
C ALA A 39 6.87 -7.92 -9.71
N VAL A 40 6.98 -7.82 -8.39
CA VAL A 40 6.12 -6.99 -7.57
C VAL A 40 6.97 -6.07 -6.70
N CYS A 41 6.46 -4.88 -6.44
CA CYS A 41 7.04 -3.93 -5.50
C CYS A 41 6.04 -3.69 -4.37
N TYR A 42 6.55 -3.56 -3.15
CA TYR A 42 5.73 -3.17 -2.01
C TYR A 42 5.97 -1.69 -1.70
N TYR A 43 4.89 -0.97 -1.39
CA TYR A 43 4.96 0.42 -0.96
C TYR A 43 4.18 0.62 0.33
N ASN A 44 4.79 1.32 1.28
CA ASN A 44 4.18 1.79 2.51
C ASN A 44 3.48 3.13 2.25
N TRP A 45 2.25 3.24 2.75
CA TRP A 45 1.41 4.44 2.64
C TRP A 45 1.08 5.11 3.99
N TYR A 46 1.66 4.65 5.09
CA TYR A 46 1.55 5.30 6.40
C TYR A 46 1.91 6.78 6.30
N GLY A 47 1.09 7.65 6.89
CA GLY A 47 1.20 9.10 6.77
C GLY A 47 0.81 9.64 5.39
N GLY A 48 0.02 8.91 4.61
CA GLY A 48 -0.52 9.33 3.31
C GLY A 48 0.50 9.42 2.17
N LYS A 49 1.71 8.88 2.36
CA LYS A 49 2.81 9.02 1.39
C LYS A 49 3.39 7.68 0.99
N ARG A 50 3.33 7.39 -0.32
CA ARG A 50 3.96 6.24 -0.95
C ARG A 50 5.47 6.25 -0.73
N ARG A 51 5.98 5.19 -0.10
CA ARG A 51 7.41 4.95 0.15
C ARG A 51 7.74 3.51 -0.16
N SER A 52 8.87 3.25 -0.84
CA SER A 52 9.30 1.87 -1.13
C SER A 52 9.42 1.07 0.17
N TYR A 53 8.91 -0.16 0.15
CA TYR A 53 8.93 -1.06 1.28
C TYR A 53 9.75 -2.32 0.94
N PRO A 54 10.79 -2.65 1.73
CA PRO A 54 11.62 -3.82 1.50
C PRO A 54 10.87 -5.11 1.81
N ILE A 55 10.79 -6.01 0.83
CA ILE A 55 10.08 -7.29 0.92
C ILE A 55 10.65 -8.20 2.02
N GLU A 56 11.93 -8.03 2.36
CA GLU A 56 12.64 -8.82 3.38
C GLU A 56 12.06 -8.62 4.79
N ARG A 57 11.25 -7.58 5.00
CA ARG A 57 10.52 -7.34 6.26
C ARG A 57 9.21 -8.11 6.34
N LEU A 58 8.68 -8.59 5.21
CA LEU A 58 7.47 -9.40 5.17
C LEU A 58 7.80 -10.85 5.52
N LYS A 59 7.23 -11.31 6.63
CA LYS A 59 7.38 -12.67 7.14
C LYS A 59 6.01 -13.33 7.19
N LEU A 60 6.00 -14.64 7.23
CA LEU A 60 4.76 -15.37 7.43
C LEU A 60 4.12 -14.92 8.76
N GLY A 61 2.87 -14.46 8.70
CA GLY A 61 2.09 -14.07 9.88
C GLY A 61 2.32 -12.65 10.41
N ASN A 62 3.04 -11.78 9.67
CA ASN A 62 3.14 -10.35 10.03
C ASN A 62 2.49 -9.39 9.02
N ASN A 63 1.77 -9.94 8.05
CA ASN A 63 0.98 -9.17 7.11
C ASN A 63 -0.19 -10.00 6.61
N TRP A 64 -1.27 -9.33 6.25
CA TRP A 64 -2.50 -9.93 5.76
C TRP A 64 -3.16 -9.02 4.73
N PRO A 65 -3.89 -9.58 3.75
CA PRO A 65 -4.71 -8.78 2.86
C PRO A 65 -5.66 -7.88 3.66
N ALA A 66 -5.80 -6.64 3.24
CA ALA A 66 -6.88 -5.80 3.73
C ALA A 66 -8.21 -6.40 3.29
N GLU A 67 -9.22 -6.31 4.15
CA GLU A 67 -10.57 -6.81 3.85
C GLU A 67 -11.19 -6.16 2.60
N SER A 68 -10.80 -4.91 2.33
CA SER A 68 -11.22 -4.13 1.16
C SER A 68 -10.25 -2.96 0.93
N PHE A 69 -10.35 -2.31 -0.22
CA PHE A 69 -9.64 -1.05 -0.48
C PHE A 69 -10.06 0.04 0.51
N ASP A 70 -11.34 0.12 0.87
CA ASP A 70 -11.85 1.08 1.85
C ASP A 70 -11.26 0.85 3.25
N HIS A 71 -11.13 -0.41 3.68
CA HIS A 71 -10.45 -0.74 4.95
C HIS A 71 -8.98 -0.29 4.91
N TRP A 72 -8.28 -0.56 3.80
CA TRP A 72 -6.90 -0.11 3.63
C TRP A 72 -6.75 1.42 3.63
N LEU A 73 -7.68 2.13 2.99
CA LEU A 73 -7.74 3.59 2.99
C LEU A 73 -7.98 4.17 4.38
N GLU A 74 -8.81 3.52 5.20
CA GLU A 74 -9.07 3.99 6.57
C GLU A 74 -7.78 3.94 7.40
N VAL A 75 -6.97 2.88 7.27
CA VAL A 75 -5.67 2.81 7.95
C VAL A 75 -4.73 3.94 7.52
N ILE A 76 -4.72 4.31 6.23
CA ILE A 76 -3.97 5.48 5.77
C ILE A 76 -4.49 6.75 6.43
N ARG A 77 -5.82 6.92 6.46
CA ARG A 77 -6.48 8.10 7.04
C ARG A 77 -6.17 8.26 8.52
N GLU A 78 -6.19 7.17 9.28
CA GLU A 78 -5.87 7.14 10.71
C GLU A 78 -4.39 7.46 10.99
N SER A 79 -3.51 7.27 10.00
CA SER A 79 -2.07 7.52 10.13
C SER A 79 -1.60 8.94 9.77
N LEU A 80 -2.52 9.84 9.37
CA LEU A 80 -2.23 11.22 8.93
C LEU A 80 -1.88 12.19 10.06
#